data_AF-A0A3A0D858-F1
#
_entry.id   AF-A0A3A0D858-F1
#
_cell.length_a   1.000
_cell.length_b   1.000
_cell.length_c   1.000
_cell.angle_alpha   90.00
_cell.angle_beta   90.00
_cell.angle_gamma   90.00
#
_symmetry.space_group_name_H-M   'P 1'
#
loop_
_entity.id
_entity.type
_entity.pdbx_description
1 polymer ?
#
loop_
_entity_poly.entity_id
_entity_poly.type
_entity_poly.pdbx_seq_one_letter_code
_entity_poly.pdbx_strand_id
1 'polypeptide(L)'
;MSQATTSAPSVAEVARIVAISNRVIRNLEITECYSRLSHAMQACTGVAANWCTFATWASRQAGSTIRGEDLLKRFERNLGHQASVLAPLQSLYRMLLRKGLFEPDTRLGKVVSEIHTPFDAFEAASEAVAKGNLKVFEEIGREFARFMASVPGDADHDSEEFRKFAEEFRPGPPPEGQDYLKEAFAYYQQQRREADPAIRAAGILLANLKIGLHEQTRLQPQIAAAVDAPLKTVVDLGGRVLRILFPRSREWSEKAQRTAAWLIDWLAAKLQAAAVKITREVVTEAMMVLALPNVVLSLGRNLEAPVPPVFNGELPDALNNIVKEYDPCLPGSSDCGAKDWCNLPQRMHYILHLFRAYAEDNSLFTRPFTEEQVA
;
A
#
# COMPACT_ATOMS: atom_id res chain seq x y z
N MET A 1 18.96 0.15 28.84
CA MET A 1 18.52 1.49 28.39
C MET A 1 17.01 1.54 28.55
N SER A 2 16.51 2.57 29.23
CA SER A 2 15.14 2.67 29.74
C SER A 2 14.11 2.52 28.62
N GLN A 3 13.31 1.44 28.63
CA GLN A 3 12.08 1.38 27.84
C GLN A 3 11.16 2.46 28.40
N ALA A 4 11.08 3.60 27.72
CA ALA A 4 9.98 4.51 27.92
C ALA A 4 8.72 3.70 27.64
N THR A 5 7.87 3.50 28.65
CA THR A 5 6.52 2.96 28.49
C THR A 5 5.73 3.96 27.66
N THR A 6 5.91 3.94 26.34
CA THR A 6 5.09 4.70 25.41
C THR A 6 3.67 4.16 25.54
N SER A 7 2.80 4.94 26.16
CA SER A 7 1.37 4.69 26.24
C SER A 7 0.82 4.36 24.85
N ALA A 8 -0.15 3.44 24.81
CA ALA A 8 -0.86 3.10 23.58
C ALA A 8 -1.36 4.38 22.87
N PRO A 9 -1.21 4.50 21.54
CA PRO A 9 -1.74 5.64 20.81
C PRO A 9 -3.22 5.84 21.07
N SER A 10 -3.63 7.09 21.27
CA SER A 10 -5.01 7.43 21.60
C SER A 10 -5.84 7.70 20.34
N VAL A 11 -7.17 7.62 20.48
CA VAL A 11 -8.12 8.07 19.46
C VAL A 11 -7.85 9.51 19.01
N ALA A 12 -7.54 10.41 19.95
CA ALA A 12 -7.25 11.81 19.66
C ALA A 12 -5.96 11.96 18.84
N GLU A 13 -4.95 11.13 19.13
CA GLU A 13 -3.71 11.08 18.37
C GLU A 13 -3.95 10.59 16.93
N VAL A 14 -4.75 9.54 16.74
CA VAL A 14 -5.17 9.08 15.40
C VAL A 14 -5.86 10.21 14.63
N ALA A 15 -6.80 10.92 15.26
CA ALA A 15 -7.49 12.05 14.64
C ALA A 15 -6.54 13.20 14.26
N ARG A 16 -5.55 13.53 15.11
CA ARG A 16 -4.49 14.50 14.79
C ARG A 16 -3.71 14.08 13.55
N ILE A 17 -3.30 12.82 13.47
CA ILE A 17 -2.50 12.30 12.34
C ILE A 17 -3.32 12.34 11.04
N VAL A 18 -4.59 11.93 11.09
CA VAL A 18 -5.52 12.00 9.93
C VAL A 18 -5.63 13.44 9.40
N ALA A 19 -5.66 14.44 10.29
CA ALA A 19 -5.77 15.85 9.93
C ALA A 19 -4.51 16.45 9.27
N ILE A 20 -3.36 15.76 9.29
CA ILE A 20 -2.12 16.25 8.65
C ILE A 20 -2.32 16.35 7.13
N SER A 21 -2.18 17.55 6.56
CA SER A 21 -2.41 17.76 5.13
C SER A 21 -1.30 17.19 4.25
N ASN A 22 -0.04 17.24 4.72
CA ASN A 22 1.10 16.72 3.95
C ASN A 22 1.09 15.18 3.99
N ARG A 23 0.84 14.55 2.83
CA ARG A 23 0.72 13.09 2.69
C ARG A 23 1.97 12.31 3.10
N VAL A 24 3.17 12.89 2.93
CA VAL A 24 4.44 12.24 3.29
C VAL A 24 4.60 12.22 4.80
N ILE A 25 4.46 13.38 5.45
CA ILE A 25 4.53 13.50 6.91
C ILE A 25 3.43 12.66 7.56
N ARG A 26 2.21 12.73 7.01
CA ARG A 26 1.09 11.93 7.49
C ARG A 26 1.38 10.43 7.41
N ASN A 27 1.91 9.92 6.29
CA ASN A 27 2.23 8.50 6.19
C ASN A 27 3.35 8.06 7.15
N LEU A 28 4.35 8.91 7.40
CA LEU A 28 5.38 8.65 8.40
C LEU A 28 4.75 8.50 9.79
N GLU A 29 3.89 9.44 10.19
CA GLU A 29 3.18 9.41 11.47
C GLU A 29 2.19 8.23 11.56
N ILE A 30 1.50 7.87 10.46
CA ILE A 30 0.66 6.67 10.39
C ILE A 30 1.50 5.40 10.66
N THR A 31 2.65 5.30 9.99
CA THR A 31 3.54 4.13 10.11
C THR A 31 4.07 3.99 11.53
N GLU A 32 4.50 5.08 12.15
CA GLU A 32 4.97 5.09 13.54
C GLU A 32 3.83 4.79 14.52
N CYS A 33 2.63 5.33 14.28
CA CYS A 33 1.45 5.03 15.08
C CYS A 33 1.08 3.55 15.00
N TYR A 34 1.16 2.91 13.83
CA TYR A 34 0.96 1.47 13.71
C TYR A 34 2.00 0.68 14.49
N SER A 35 3.28 1.09 14.46
CA SER A 35 4.32 0.43 15.24
C SER A 35 4.02 0.50 16.74
N ARG A 36 3.60 1.67 17.24
CA ARG A 36 3.22 1.85 18.65
C ARG A 36 1.96 1.07 19.02
N LEU A 37 0.95 1.02 18.14
CA LEU A 37 -0.24 0.18 18.35
C LEU A 37 0.11 -1.31 18.35
N SER A 38 1.02 -1.74 17.47
CA SER A 38 1.52 -3.12 17.42
C SER A 38 2.20 -3.52 18.73
N HIS A 39 3.04 -2.65 19.29
CA HIS A 39 3.67 -2.87 20.60
C HIS A 39 2.66 -2.87 21.75
N ALA A 40 1.71 -1.93 21.77
CA ALA A 40 0.63 -1.94 22.76
C ALA A 40 -0.21 -3.24 22.66
N MET A 41 -0.38 -3.74 21.44
CA MET A 41 -0.81 -5.08 21.03
C MET A 41 -0.26 -6.23 21.88
N GLN A 42 1.00 -6.15 22.28
CA GLN A 42 1.67 -7.27 22.94
C GLN A 42 1.09 -7.58 24.34
N ALA A 43 0.44 -6.61 24.98
CA ALA A 43 -0.33 -6.87 26.20
C ALA A 43 -1.52 -7.83 25.96
N CYS A 44 -1.93 -8.00 24.71
CA CYS A 44 -3.04 -8.84 24.28
C CYS A 44 -2.54 -10.13 23.63
N THR A 45 -1.61 -10.02 22.68
CA THR A 45 -1.17 -11.12 21.81
C THR A 45 0.15 -11.75 22.25
N GLY A 46 0.76 -11.26 23.33
CA GLY A 46 2.12 -11.62 23.70
C GLY A 46 3.09 -11.21 22.60
N VAL A 47 4.01 -12.10 22.26
CA VAL A 47 5.01 -11.86 21.20
C VAL A 47 4.51 -12.21 19.80
N ALA A 48 3.27 -12.69 19.65
CA ALA A 48 2.72 -13.01 18.33
C ALA A 48 2.34 -11.72 17.57
N ALA A 49 2.63 -11.71 16.27
CA ALA A 49 2.34 -10.61 15.37
C ALA A 49 0.82 -10.38 15.27
N ASN A 50 0.38 -9.19 15.67
CA ASN A 50 -0.98 -8.69 15.43
C ASN A 50 -1.07 -7.94 14.10
N TRP A 51 -2.28 -7.59 13.66
CA TRP A 51 -2.50 -6.92 12.37
C TRP A 51 -1.75 -5.59 12.26
N CYS A 52 -1.65 -4.78 13.34
CA CYS A 52 -0.87 -3.53 13.31
C CYS A 52 0.62 -3.76 13.03
N THR A 53 1.15 -4.94 13.37
CA THR A 53 2.52 -5.34 13.06
C THR A 53 2.72 -5.40 11.55
N PHE A 54 1.82 -6.08 10.83
CA PHE A 54 1.86 -6.13 9.36
C PHE A 54 1.55 -4.77 8.73
N ALA A 55 0.58 -4.04 9.28
CA ALA A 55 0.20 -2.70 8.82
C ALA A 55 1.37 -1.70 8.91
N THR A 56 2.25 -1.83 9.91
CA THR A 56 3.47 -1.02 10.03
C THR A 56 4.33 -1.15 8.77
N TRP A 57 4.63 -2.38 8.36
CA TRP A 57 5.50 -2.65 7.21
C TRP A 57 4.83 -2.35 5.88
N ALA A 58 3.54 -2.66 5.75
CA ALA A 58 2.75 -2.26 4.58
C ALA A 58 2.69 -0.73 4.44
N SER A 59 2.51 0.00 5.55
CA SER A 59 2.48 1.48 5.55
C SER A 59 3.85 2.09 5.26
N ARG A 60 4.93 1.47 5.74
CA ARG A 60 6.31 1.86 5.41
C ARG A 60 6.59 1.69 3.91
N GLN A 61 6.17 0.58 3.32
CA GLN A 61 6.28 0.35 1.88
C GLN A 61 5.46 1.38 1.10
N ALA A 62 4.20 1.60 1.50
CA ALA A 62 3.35 2.64 0.92
C ALA A 62 4.03 4.03 0.97
N GLY A 63 4.74 4.33 2.05
CA GLY A 63 5.52 5.57 2.19
C GLY A 63 6.61 5.75 1.13
N SER A 64 7.31 4.66 0.78
CA SER A 64 8.34 4.68 -0.28
C SER A 64 7.73 5.05 -1.64
N THR A 65 6.55 4.51 -1.94
CA THR A 65 5.78 4.86 -3.13
C THR A 65 5.27 6.31 -3.06
N ILE A 66 4.78 6.76 -1.90
CA ILE A 66 4.28 8.14 -1.72
C ILE A 66 5.40 9.17 -1.96
N ARG A 67 6.63 8.87 -1.51
CA ARG A 67 7.81 9.74 -1.64
C ARG A 67 8.50 9.69 -3.01
N GLY A 68 8.15 8.76 -3.89
CA GLY A 68 8.80 8.66 -5.21
C GLY A 68 10.06 7.80 -5.26
N GLU A 69 10.41 7.11 -4.17
CA GLU A 69 11.68 6.39 -4.06
C GLU A 69 11.76 5.19 -5.03
N ASP A 70 10.62 4.53 -5.29
CA ASP A 70 10.55 3.36 -6.19
C ASP A 70 10.80 3.75 -7.65
N LEU A 71 10.32 4.93 -8.06
CA LEU A 71 10.54 5.47 -9.38
C LEU A 71 12.01 5.81 -9.61
N LEU A 72 12.64 6.47 -8.62
CA LEU A 72 14.06 6.85 -8.67
C LEU A 72 14.97 5.62 -8.78
N LYS A 73 14.77 4.61 -7.91
CA LYS A 73 15.55 3.37 -7.94
C LYS A 73 15.45 2.66 -9.29
N ARG A 74 14.28 2.68 -9.94
CA ARG A 74 14.13 2.05 -11.26
C ARG A 74 14.76 2.88 -12.38
N PHE A 75 14.65 4.20 -12.35
CA PHE A 75 15.37 5.05 -13.29
C PHE A 75 16.88 4.82 -13.19
N GLU A 76 17.44 4.77 -11.97
CA GLU A 76 18.84 4.46 -11.73
C GLU A 76 19.24 3.08 -12.27
N ARG A 77 18.45 2.03 -11.98
CA ARG A 77 18.70 0.66 -12.47
C ARG A 77 18.65 0.57 -13.99
N ASN A 78 17.67 1.20 -14.63
CA ASN A 78 17.50 1.16 -16.08
C ASN A 78 18.55 2.03 -16.81
N LEU A 79 18.89 3.21 -16.27
CA LEU A 79 19.92 4.09 -16.84
C LEU A 79 21.33 3.50 -16.68
N GLY A 80 21.59 2.79 -15.57
CA GLY A 80 22.85 2.09 -15.32
C GLY A 80 23.15 0.96 -16.31
N HIS A 81 22.12 0.26 -16.80
CA HIS A 81 22.27 -0.80 -17.80
C HIS A 81 22.34 -0.31 -19.26
N GLN A 82 21.94 0.93 -19.56
CA GLN A 82 21.88 1.46 -20.94
C GLN A 82 22.86 2.62 -21.22
N ALA A 83 23.80 2.89 -20.31
CA ALA A 83 24.72 4.02 -20.41
C ALA A 83 25.54 4.06 -21.73
N SER A 84 25.80 2.93 -22.39
CA SER A 84 26.55 2.89 -23.65
C SER A 84 25.70 3.13 -24.92
N VAL A 85 24.38 2.92 -24.87
CA VAL A 85 23.48 3.05 -26.05
C VAL A 85 22.80 4.42 -26.10
N LEU A 86 22.74 5.15 -25.00
CA LEU A 86 22.05 6.45 -24.88
C LEU A 86 22.95 7.69 -24.95
N ALA A 87 24.26 7.57 -25.23
CA ALA A 87 25.19 8.70 -25.27
C ALA A 87 24.77 9.87 -26.21
N PRO A 88 24.21 9.63 -27.42
CA PRO A 88 23.68 10.71 -28.26
C PRO A 88 22.43 11.37 -27.64
N LEU A 89 21.58 10.57 -26.99
CA LEU A 89 20.37 11.03 -26.31
C LEU A 89 20.67 11.81 -25.03
N GLN A 90 21.74 11.48 -24.31
CA GLN A 90 22.17 12.23 -23.12
C GLN A 90 22.62 13.66 -23.45
N SER A 91 23.24 13.86 -24.60
CA SER A 91 23.68 15.19 -25.07
C SER A 91 22.48 16.05 -25.47
N LEU A 92 21.52 15.45 -26.17
CA LEU A 92 20.24 16.06 -26.51
C LEU A 92 19.41 16.36 -25.24
N TYR A 93 19.32 15.42 -24.30
CA TYR A 93 18.62 15.58 -23.04
C TYR A 93 19.23 16.68 -22.17
N ARG A 94 20.56 16.76 -22.06
CA ARG A 94 21.25 17.87 -21.38
C ARG A 94 20.99 19.22 -22.05
N MET A 95 20.92 19.26 -23.39
CA MET A 95 20.52 20.47 -24.12
C MET A 95 19.07 20.86 -23.83
N LEU A 96 18.15 19.89 -23.78
CA LEU A 96 16.74 20.12 -23.49
C LEU A 96 16.53 20.59 -22.04
N LEU A 97 17.23 20.00 -21.07
CA LEU A 97 17.27 20.45 -19.68
C LEU A 97 17.74 21.90 -19.57
N ARG A 98 18.82 22.28 -20.27
CA ARG A 98 19.30 23.67 -20.33
C ARG A 98 18.31 24.64 -21.00
N LYS A 99 17.38 24.12 -21.81
CA LYS A 99 16.30 24.89 -22.44
C LYS A 99 14.99 24.86 -21.62
N GLY A 100 15.05 24.34 -20.38
CA GLY A 100 13.94 24.35 -19.44
C GLY A 100 12.93 23.22 -19.61
N LEU A 101 13.35 22.02 -20.06
CA LEU A 101 12.48 20.84 -20.21
C LEU A 101 11.55 20.58 -18.99
N PHE A 102 12.00 20.91 -17.78
CA PHE A 102 11.22 20.80 -16.53
C PHE A 102 10.91 22.14 -15.86
N GLU A 103 11.21 23.26 -16.52
CA GLU A 103 10.88 24.60 -16.03
C GLU A 103 9.51 25.03 -16.58
N PRO A 104 8.47 25.17 -15.74
CA PRO A 104 7.09 25.40 -16.18
C PRO A 104 6.91 26.66 -17.03
N ASP A 105 7.79 27.65 -16.86
CA ASP A 105 7.70 28.94 -17.54
C ASP A 105 8.27 28.92 -18.97
N THR A 106 9.03 27.89 -19.32
CA THR A 106 9.63 27.78 -20.65
C THR A 106 8.68 27.13 -21.65
N ARG A 107 8.89 27.38 -22.94
CA ARG A 107 8.08 26.78 -24.01
C ARG A 107 8.16 25.25 -24.01
N LEU A 108 9.32 24.73 -23.61
CA LEU A 108 9.59 23.29 -23.57
C LEU A 108 8.91 22.65 -22.36
N GLY A 109 8.97 23.28 -21.18
CA GLY A 109 8.23 22.86 -20.00
C GLY A 109 6.70 22.87 -20.19
N LYS A 110 6.14 23.88 -20.87
CA LYS A 110 4.70 23.96 -21.20
C LYS A 110 4.23 22.84 -22.13
N VAL A 111 5.08 22.38 -23.04
CA VAL A 111 4.77 21.23 -23.90
C VAL A 111 4.81 19.93 -23.10
N VAL A 112 5.81 19.78 -22.23
CA VAL A 112 5.96 18.59 -21.37
C VAL A 112 4.77 18.45 -20.42
N SER A 113 4.29 19.55 -19.83
CA SER A 113 3.12 19.53 -18.93
C SER A 113 1.81 19.15 -19.62
N GLU A 114 1.68 19.40 -20.92
CA GLU A 114 0.46 19.08 -21.69
C GLU A 114 0.40 17.61 -22.11
N ILE A 115 1.57 16.94 -22.26
CA ILE A 115 1.67 15.58 -22.82
C ILE A 115 1.27 14.48 -21.82
N HIS A 116 0.99 14.83 -20.55
CA HIS A 116 0.84 13.91 -19.42
C HIS A 116 2.03 12.96 -19.31
N THR A 117 2.93 13.29 -18.40
CA THR A 117 4.22 12.62 -18.29
C THR A 117 4.09 11.30 -17.52
N PRO A 118 5.08 10.40 -17.60
CA PRO A 118 5.16 9.26 -16.69
C PRO A 118 5.12 9.69 -15.20
N PHE A 119 5.49 10.93 -14.88
CA PHE A 119 5.38 11.47 -13.53
C PHE A 119 3.93 11.69 -13.10
N ASP A 120 3.02 12.06 -14.01
CA ASP A 120 1.60 12.27 -13.70
C ASP A 120 0.91 10.94 -13.32
N ALA A 121 1.21 9.87 -14.06
CA ALA A 121 0.68 8.53 -13.75
C ALA A 121 1.28 7.99 -12.43
N PHE A 122 2.56 8.25 -12.17
CA PHE A 122 3.18 7.94 -10.88
C PHE A 122 2.57 8.76 -9.73
N GLU A 123 2.33 10.05 -9.94
CA GLU A 123 1.70 10.92 -8.95
C GLU A 123 0.27 10.47 -8.63
N ALA A 124 -0.49 10.06 -9.64
CA ALA A 124 -1.82 9.49 -9.44
C ALA A 124 -1.79 8.16 -8.66
N ALA A 125 -0.82 7.28 -8.94
CA ALA A 125 -0.61 6.06 -8.16
C ALA A 125 -0.20 6.36 -6.71
N SER A 126 0.73 7.30 -6.51
CA SER A 126 1.14 7.81 -5.20
C SER A 126 -0.04 8.40 -4.42
N GLU A 127 -0.91 9.17 -5.09
CA GLU A 127 -2.12 9.72 -4.49
C GLU A 127 -3.12 8.62 -4.11
N ALA A 128 -3.33 7.62 -4.99
CA ALA A 128 -4.21 6.49 -4.72
C ALA A 128 -3.72 5.66 -3.52
N VAL A 129 -2.42 5.37 -3.44
CA VAL A 129 -1.77 4.69 -2.30
C VAL A 129 -1.90 5.51 -1.02
N ALA A 130 -1.64 6.83 -1.07
CA ALA A 130 -1.79 7.71 0.08
C ALA A 130 -3.24 7.74 0.60
N LYS A 131 -4.23 7.79 -0.31
CA LYS A 131 -5.65 7.73 0.04
C LYS A 131 -6.03 6.38 0.64
N GLY A 132 -5.54 5.28 0.07
CA GLY A 132 -5.76 3.93 0.61
C GLY A 132 -5.22 3.76 2.01
N ASN A 133 -3.94 4.09 2.23
CA ASN A 133 -3.30 4.00 3.54
C ASN A 133 -4.01 4.88 4.60
N LEU A 134 -4.40 6.11 4.22
CA LEU A 134 -5.18 6.98 5.11
C LEU A 134 -6.55 6.37 5.46
N LYS A 135 -7.29 5.88 4.47
CA LYS A 135 -8.63 5.30 4.65
C LYS A 135 -8.62 4.11 5.62
N VAL A 136 -7.57 3.29 5.54
CA VAL A 136 -7.39 2.14 6.45
C VAL A 136 -7.01 2.62 7.84
N PHE A 137 -6.08 3.56 7.97
CA PHE A 137 -5.64 4.07 9.27
C PHE A 137 -6.76 4.80 10.03
N GLU A 138 -7.52 5.64 9.34
CA GLU A 138 -8.62 6.41 9.92
C GLU A 138 -9.71 5.51 10.52
N GLU A 139 -9.95 4.34 9.93
CA GLU A 139 -10.89 3.36 10.48
C GLU A 139 -10.18 2.36 11.40
N ILE A 140 -9.36 1.46 10.85
CA ILE A 140 -8.82 0.32 11.59
C ILE A 140 -7.84 0.79 12.67
N GLY A 141 -6.94 1.73 12.36
CA GLY A 141 -6.03 2.30 13.36
C GLY A 141 -6.76 2.97 14.51
N ARG A 142 -7.86 3.67 14.22
CA ARG A 142 -8.77 4.24 15.22
C ARG A 142 -9.40 3.17 16.12
N GLU A 143 -9.86 2.06 15.55
CA GLU A 143 -10.51 0.98 16.32
C GLU A 143 -9.52 0.26 17.24
N PHE A 144 -8.26 0.06 16.81
CA PHE A 144 -7.19 -0.42 17.70
C PHE A 144 -6.92 0.57 18.85
N ALA A 145 -6.82 1.86 18.57
CA ALA A 145 -6.64 2.88 19.61
C ALA A 145 -7.83 2.93 20.59
N ARG A 146 -9.05 2.75 20.08
CA ARG A 146 -10.28 2.66 20.91
C ARG A 146 -10.25 1.42 21.78
N PHE A 147 -9.97 0.25 21.20
CA PHE A 147 -9.87 -1.02 21.92
C PHE A 147 -8.88 -0.95 23.08
N MET A 148 -7.67 -0.45 22.83
CA MET A 148 -6.63 -0.31 23.86
C MET A 148 -6.99 0.70 24.96
N ALA A 149 -7.87 1.67 24.67
CA ALA A 149 -8.31 2.66 25.64
C ALA A 149 -9.54 2.23 26.44
N SER A 150 -10.44 1.44 25.84
CA SER A 150 -11.74 1.12 26.43
C SER A 150 -11.86 -0.30 27.00
N VAL A 151 -11.01 -1.24 26.56
CA VAL A 151 -11.08 -2.65 26.99
C VAL A 151 -9.83 -2.98 27.81
N PRO A 152 -9.97 -3.19 29.14
CA PRO A 152 -8.86 -3.60 29.99
C PRO A 152 -8.23 -4.92 29.53
N GLY A 153 -6.92 -5.06 29.77
CA GLY A 153 -6.17 -6.22 29.28
C GLY A 153 -6.59 -7.56 29.92
N ASP A 154 -7.16 -7.52 31.11
CA ASP A 154 -7.66 -8.64 31.92
C ASP A 154 -9.18 -8.86 31.79
N ALA A 155 -9.89 -7.96 31.09
CA ALA A 155 -11.32 -8.07 30.85
C ALA A 155 -11.68 -9.39 30.14
N ASP A 156 -12.88 -9.90 30.39
CA ASP A 156 -13.38 -11.08 29.66
C ASP A 156 -14.01 -10.67 28.32
N HIS A 157 -14.15 -11.63 27.40
CA HIS A 157 -14.82 -11.44 26.11
C HIS A 157 -16.31 -11.10 26.25
N ASP A 158 -16.93 -11.43 27.37
CA ASP A 158 -18.32 -11.10 27.72
C ASP A 158 -18.44 -9.91 28.70
N SER A 159 -17.32 -9.24 28.99
CA SER A 159 -17.28 -8.04 29.85
C SER A 159 -18.15 -6.91 29.31
N GLU A 160 -18.65 -6.06 30.21
CA GLU A 160 -19.45 -4.90 29.84
C GLU A 160 -18.63 -3.92 28.98
N GLU A 161 -17.34 -3.78 29.26
CA GLU A 161 -16.38 -2.97 28.52
C GLU A 161 -16.24 -3.46 27.07
N PHE A 162 -16.04 -4.76 26.88
CA PHE A 162 -15.94 -5.33 25.54
C PHE A 162 -17.28 -5.25 24.79
N ARG A 163 -18.42 -5.51 25.45
CA ARG A 163 -19.75 -5.39 24.84
C ARG A 163 -20.00 -3.97 24.34
N LYS A 164 -19.74 -2.94 25.17
CA LYS A 164 -19.85 -1.53 24.76
C LYS A 164 -18.96 -1.22 23.57
N PHE A 165 -17.71 -1.70 23.59
CA PHE A 165 -16.80 -1.55 22.47
C PHE A 165 -17.36 -2.19 21.18
N ALA A 166 -17.89 -3.41 21.27
CA ALA A 166 -18.38 -4.18 20.13
C ALA A 166 -19.72 -3.70 19.56
N GLU A 167 -20.55 -3.01 20.36
CA GLU A 167 -21.84 -2.45 19.94
C GLU A 167 -21.73 -1.23 19.02
N GLU A 168 -20.59 -0.53 19.06
CA GLU A 168 -20.37 0.66 18.22
C GLU A 168 -19.98 0.32 16.76
N PHE A 169 -19.69 -0.94 16.45
CA PHE A 169 -19.41 -1.36 15.07
C PHE A 169 -20.67 -1.31 14.20
N ARG A 170 -20.53 -0.77 12.98
CA ARG A 170 -21.62 -0.76 12.01
C ARG A 170 -21.99 -2.20 11.60
N PRO A 171 -23.27 -2.60 11.64
CA PRO A 171 -23.67 -3.95 11.27
C PRO A 171 -23.51 -4.20 9.77
N GLY A 172 -23.21 -5.44 9.41
CA GLY A 172 -23.09 -5.92 8.04
C GLY A 172 -21.65 -6.20 7.62
N PRO A 173 -21.46 -6.90 6.48
CA PRO A 173 -20.13 -7.15 5.94
C PRO A 173 -19.51 -5.87 5.37
N PRO A 174 -18.18 -5.82 5.21
CA PRO A 174 -17.53 -4.79 4.39
C PRO A 174 -18.06 -4.82 2.94
N PRO A 175 -17.98 -3.71 2.19
CA PRO A 175 -17.29 -2.47 2.55
C PRO A 175 -18.05 -1.46 3.42
N GLU A 176 -19.36 -1.62 3.61
CA GLU A 176 -20.24 -0.69 4.31
C GLU A 176 -20.30 -0.96 5.82
N GLY A 177 -20.41 -2.23 6.20
CA GLY A 177 -20.43 -2.68 7.59
C GLY A 177 -19.05 -3.07 8.13
N GLN A 178 -19.01 -3.53 9.38
CA GLN A 178 -17.80 -3.78 10.15
C GLN A 178 -17.86 -5.13 10.90
N ASP A 179 -18.69 -6.07 10.45
CA ASP A 179 -18.85 -7.38 11.11
C ASP A 179 -17.50 -8.11 11.28
N TYR A 180 -16.63 -8.07 10.27
CA TYR A 180 -15.30 -8.69 10.35
C TYR A 180 -14.37 -8.01 11.36
N LEU A 181 -14.46 -6.68 11.55
CA LEU A 181 -13.70 -6.01 12.61
C LEU A 181 -14.22 -6.44 13.99
N LYS A 182 -15.54 -6.46 14.16
CA LYS A 182 -16.18 -6.91 15.41
C LYS A 182 -15.75 -8.34 15.77
N GLU A 183 -15.82 -9.26 14.81
CA GLU A 183 -15.36 -10.64 14.98
C GLU A 183 -13.86 -10.71 15.33
N ALA A 184 -13.02 -9.94 14.64
CA ALA A 184 -11.59 -9.96 14.87
C ALA A 184 -11.21 -9.51 16.29
N PHE A 185 -11.79 -8.41 16.78
CA PHE A 185 -11.54 -7.96 18.14
C PHE A 185 -12.08 -8.93 19.18
N ALA A 186 -13.17 -9.65 18.89
CA ALA A 186 -13.65 -10.72 19.76
C ALA A 186 -12.62 -11.87 19.85
N TYR A 187 -12.03 -12.28 18.73
CA TYR A 187 -10.95 -13.28 18.74
C TYR A 187 -9.71 -12.79 19.48
N TYR A 188 -9.29 -11.54 19.31
CA TYR A 188 -8.19 -10.97 20.09
C TYR A 188 -8.46 -10.96 21.59
N GLN A 189 -9.72 -10.78 22.00
CA GLN A 189 -10.10 -10.82 23.41
C GLN A 189 -10.18 -12.25 23.94
N GLN A 190 -10.83 -13.16 23.21
CA GLN A 190 -11.03 -14.55 23.61
C GLN A 190 -9.70 -15.30 23.77
N GLN A 191 -8.77 -15.15 22.80
CA GLN A 191 -7.50 -15.90 22.79
C GLN A 191 -6.62 -15.65 24.03
N ARG A 192 -6.80 -14.51 24.73
CA ARG A 192 -5.96 -14.15 25.89
C ARG A 192 -6.02 -15.18 27.02
N ARG A 193 -7.18 -15.82 27.18
CA ARG A 193 -7.45 -16.82 28.23
C ARG A 193 -7.28 -18.25 27.74
N GLU A 194 -6.95 -18.42 26.46
CA GLU A 194 -6.72 -19.73 25.88
C GLU A 194 -5.40 -20.31 26.38
N ALA A 195 -5.49 -21.49 26.99
CA ALA A 195 -4.34 -22.17 27.57
C ALA A 195 -3.53 -22.85 26.47
N ASP A 196 -4.19 -23.44 25.46
CA ASP A 196 -3.53 -24.12 24.36
C ASP A 196 -2.82 -23.11 23.44
N PRO A 197 -1.47 -23.18 23.31
CA PRO A 197 -0.73 -22.29 22.42
C PRO A 197 -1.19 -22.36 20.95
N ALA A 198 -1.61 -23.51 20.46
CA ALA A 198 -2.07 -23.69 19.09
C ALA A 198 -3.41 -23.01 18.83
N ILE A 199 -4.38 -23.18 19.74
CA ILE A 199 -5.69 -22.52 19.65
C ILE A 199 -5.53 -21.01 19.78
N ARG A 200 -4.67 -20.57 20.70
CA ARG A 200 -4.34 -19.14 20.88
C ARG A 200 -3.73 -18.52 19.64
N ALA A 201 -2.70 -19.16 19.05
CA ALA A 201 -2.08 -18.70 17.81
C ALA A 201 -3.09 -18.69 16.64
N ALA A 202 -3.95 -19.70 16.55
CA ALA A 202 -5.02 -19.76 15.55
C ALA A 202 -6.04 -18.62 15.72
N GLY A 203 -6.40 -18.26 16.96
CA GLY A 203 -7.28 -17.13 17.25
C GLY A 203 -6.69 -15.78 16.84
N ILE A 204 -5.39 -15.56 17.11
CA ILE A 204 -4.67 -14.35 16.67
C ILE A 204 -4.60 -14.28 15.14
N LEU A 205 -4.25 -15.40 14.48
CA LEU A 205 -4.21 -15.48 13.03
C LEU A 205 -5.59 -15.20 12.41
N LEU A 206 -6.65 -15.79 12.97
CA LEU A 206 -8.01 -15.56 12.51
C LEU A 206 -8.44 -14.09 12.66
N ALA A 207 -8.10 -13.46 13.79
CA ALA A 207 -8.33 -12.02 13.98
C ALA A 207 -7.60 -11.19 12.92
N ASN A 208 -6.31 -11.48 12.67
CA ASN A 208 -5.53 -10.80 11.64
C ASN A 208 -6.17 -10.96 10.25
N LEU A 209 -6.61 -12.17 9.89
CA LEU A 209 -7.23 -12.45 8.59
C LEU A 209 -8.58 -11.80 8.41
N LYS A 210 -9.40 -11.72 9.46
CA LYS A 210 -10.68 -11.01 9.44
C LYS A 210 -10.48 -9.51 9.21
N ILE A 211 -9.51 -8.89 9.89
CA ILE A 211 -9.16 -7.48 9.66
C ILE A 211 -8.58 -7.31 8.25
N GLY A 212 -7.69 -8.21 7.82
CA GLY A 212 -7.14 -8.21 6.47
C GLY A 212 -8.24 -8.30 5.40
N LEU A 213 -9.23 -9.18 5.55
CA LEU A 213 -10.34 -9.29 4.60
C LEU A 213 -11.21 -8.03 4.59
N HIS A 214 -11.49 -7.45 5.76
CA HIS A 214 -12.18 -6.15 5.88
C HIS A 214 -11.45 -5.04 5.14
N GLU A 215 -10.16 -4.89 5.43
CA GLU A 215 -9.26 -3.93 4.81
C GLU A 215 -9.22 -4.10 3.29
N GLN A 216 -8.92 -5.31 2.81
CA GLN A 216 -8.70 -5.62 1.40
C GLN A 216 -9.97 -5.50 0.56
N THR A 217 -11.14 -5.77 1.15
CA THR A 217 -12.44 -5.53 0.51
C THR A 217 -12.70 -4.03 0.35
N ARG A 218 -12.44 -3.24 1.40
CA ARG A 218 -12.64 -1.77 1.38
C ARG A 218 -11.64 -1.04 0.50
N LEU A 219 -10.43 -1.57 0.35
CA LEU A 219 -9.36 -0.98 -0.46
C LEU A 219 -9.49 -1.24 -1.96
N GLN A 220 -10.39 -2.13 -2.40
CA GLN A 220 -10.53 -2.51 -3.81
C GLN A 220 -10.57 -1.31 -4.78
N PRO A 221 -11.31 -0.21 -4.51
CA PRO A 221 -11.31 0.95 -5.42
C PRO A 221 -9.96 1.67 -5.47
N GLN A 222 -9.25 1.78 -4.35
CA GLN A 222 -7.94 2.44 -4.27
C GLN A 222 -6.85 1.58 -4.93
N ILE A 223 -6.90 0.25 -4.74
CA ILE A 223 -5.98 -0.70 -5.38
C ILE A 223 -6.18 -0.65 -6.90
N ALA A 224 -7.43 -0.71 -7.37
CA ALA A 224 -7.73 -0.59 -8.80
C ALA A 224 -7.25 0.78 -9.35
N ALA A 225 -7.53 1.89 -8.65
CA ALA A 225 -7.09 3.21 -9.08
C ALA A 225 -5.56 3.38 -9.11
N ALA A 226 -4.83 2.72 -8.21
CA ALA A 226 -3.36 2.74 -8.20
C ALA A 226 -2.79 1.92 -9.38
N VAL A 227 -3.34 0.74 -9.66
CA VAL A 227 -2.93 -0.11 -10.79
C VAL A 227 -3.34 0.49 -12.14
N ASP A 228 -4.50 1.13 -12.21
CA ASP A 228 -5.10 1.71 -13.42
C ASP A 228 -4.82 3.22 -13.58
N ALA A 229 -3.91 3.78 -12.79
CA ALA A 229 -3.56 5.21 -12.79
C ALA A 229 -3.31 5.74 -14.24
N PRO A 230 -3.78 6.95 -14.56
CA PRO A 230 -4.61 7.16 -15.75
C PRO A 230 -3.85 7.12 -17.08
N LEU A 231 -4.27 6.20 -17.95
CA LEU A 231 -4.14 6.27 -19.42
C LEU A 231 -5.08 7.34 -20.03
N LYS A 232 -5.30 8.49 -19.37
CA LYS A 232 -6.20 9.53 -19.89
C LYS A 232 -5.52 10.28 -21.04
N THR A 233 -5.64 9.72 -22.23
CA THR A 233 -5.33 10.36 -23.52
C THR A 233 -6.26 11.56 -23.69
N VAL A 234 -5.73 12.77 -23.61
CA VAL A 234 -6.54 13.96 -23.89
C VAL A 234 -6.66 14.11 -25.40
N VAL A 235 -7.89 14.04 -25.91
CA VAL A 235 -8.23 14.40 -27.29
C VAL A 235 -7.93 15.89 -27.50
N ASP A 236 -7.25 16.26 -28.59
CA ASP A 236 -6.77 17.62 -28.95
C ASP A 236 -5.42 18.06 -28.33
N LEU A 237 -4.50 17.12 -28.10
CA LEU A 237 -3.12 17.42 -27.68
C LEU A 237 -2.29 18.08 -28.80
N GLY A 238 -2.41 17.59 -30.03
CA GLY A 238 -1.63 18.01 -31.19
C GLY A 238 -1.88 19.46 -31.57
N GLY A 239 -3.12 19.93 -31.49
CA GLY A 239 -3.47 21.34 -31.72
C GLY A 239 -2.92 22.28 -30.64
N ARG A 240 -2.85 21.84 -29.37
CA ARG A 240 -2.27 22.65 -28.27
C ARG A 240 -0.74 22.69 -28.35
N VAL A 241 -0.09 21.55 -28.53
CA VAL A 241 1.37 21.45 -28.64
C VAL A 241 1.88 22.20 -29.89
N LEU A 242 1.18 22.10 -31.03
CA LEU A 242 1.50 22.85 -32.24
C LEU A 242 1.50 24.37 -32.00
N ARG A 243 0.50 24.88 -31.27
CA ARG A 243 0.37 26.31 -30.95
C ARG A 243 1.46 26.80 -29.98
N ILE A 244 1.94 25.95 -29.08
CA ILE A 244 3.03 26.30 -28.14
C ILE A 244 4.39 26.31 -28.85
N LEU A 245 4.67 25.30 -29.69
CA LEU A 245 5.94 25.19 -30.41
C LEU A 245 6.04 26.17 -31.58
N PHE A 246 4.93 26.40 -32.28
CA PHE A 246 4.85 27.25 -33.47
C PHE A 246 3.68 28.23 -33.32
N PRO A 247 3.86 29.38 -32.63
CA PRO A 247 2.77 30.36 -32.41
C PRO A 247 2.17 30.92 -33.71
N ARG A 248 2.98 30.98 -34.78
CA ARG A 248 2.58 31.37 -36.13
C ARG A 248 1.81 30.29 -36.91
N SER A 249 1.62 29.10 -36.33
CA SER A 249 0.78 28.05 -36.94
C SER A 249 -0.65 28.52 -37.20
N ARG A 250 -1.13 29.56 -36.49
CA ARG A 250 -2.43 30.21 -36.76
C ARG A 250 -2.55 30.80 -38.18
N GLU A 251 -1.43 31.16 -38.79
CA GLU A 251 -1.37 31.73 -40.15
C GLU A 251 -1.27 30.64 -41.23
N TRP A 252 -1.08 29.37 -40.84
CA TRP A 252 -0.99 28.26 -41.79
C TRP A 252 -2.38 27.92 -42.34
N SER A 253 -2.42 27.33 -43.55
CA SER A 253 -3.67 26.81 -44.09
C SER A 253 -4.26 25.72 -43.19
N GLU A 254 -5.58 25.59 -43.14
CA GLU A 254 -6.25 24.60 -42.29
C GLU A 254 -5.75 23.16 -42.54
N LYS A 255 -5.45 22.81 -43.80
CA LYS A 255 -4.86 21.52 -44.14
C LYS A 255 -3.49 21.32 -43.49
N ALA A 256 -2.60 22.32 -43.59
CA ALA A 256 -1.27 22.24 -43.00
C ALA A 256 -1.31 22.16 -41.47
N GLN A 257 -2.21 22.92 -40.83
CA GLN A 257 -2.44 22.83 -39.38
C GLN A 257 -2.91 21.43 -38.96
N ARG A 258 -3.91 20.87 -39.67
CA ARG A 258 -4.46 19.54 -39.35
C ARG A 258 -3.43 18.43 -39.56
N THR A 259 -2.62 18.48 -40.62
CA THR A 259 -1.57 17.49 -40.86
C THR A 259 -0.45 17.57 -39.80
N ALA A 260 -0.02 18.78 -39.44
CA ALA A 260 1.01 18.96 -38.41
C ALA A 260 0.51 18.56 -37.02
N ALA A 261 -0.73 18.92 -36.66
CA ALA A 261 -1.37 18.51 -35.42
C ALA A 261 -1.50 16.98 -35.36
N TRP A 262 -1.92 16.33 -36.44
CA TRP A 262 -2.01 14.87 -36.52
C TRP A 262 -0.65 14.17 -36.34
N LEU A 263 0.42 14.70 -36.94
CA LEU A 263 1.77 14.15 -36.76
C LEU A 263 2.26 14.29 -35.31
N ILE A 264 1.98 15.43 -34.67
CA ILE A 264 2.30 15.67 -33.26
C ILE A 264 1.48 14.74 -32.36
N ASP A 265 0.18 14.60 -32.62
CA ASP A 265 -0.70 13.65 -31.91
C ASP A 265 -0.16 12.22 -32.02
N TRP A 266 0.24 11.80 -33.22
CA TRP A 266 0.82 10.47 -33.45
C TRP A 266 2.11 10.26 -32.67
N LEU A 267 3.03 11.22 -32.71
CA LEU A 267 4.30 11.13 -31.99
C LEU A 267 4.09 11.16 -30.47
N ALA A 268 3.21 12.04 -29.98
CA ALA A 268 2.86 12.15 -28.58
C ALA A 268 2.17 10.87 -28.09
N ALA A 269 1.24 10.28 -28.86
CA ALA A 269 0.60 9.01 -28.52
C ALA A 269 1.61 7.85 -28.42
N LYS A 270 2.64 7.82 -29.28
CA LYS A 270 3.72 6.82 -29.20
C LYS A 270 4.58 7.01 -27.95
N LEU A 271 4.95 8.25 -27.62
CA LEU A 271 5.72 8.56 -26.41
C LEU A 271 4.91 8.28 -25.15
N GLN A 272 3.63 8.67 -25.12
CA GLN A 272 2.70 8.40 -24.04
C GLN A 272 2.53 6.90 -23.82
N ALA A 273 2.31 6.11 -24.89
CA ALA A 273 2.17 4.66 -24.77
C ALA A 273 3.43 3.99 -24.18
N ALA A 274 4.62 4.43 -24.58
CA ALA A 274 5.88 3.93 -24.03
C ALA A 274 6.06 4.35 -22.55
N ALA A 275 5.79 5.62 -22.23
CA ALA A 275 5.89 6.15 -20.87
C ALA A 275 4.89 5.49 -19.91
N VAL A 276 3.65 5.28 -20.34
CA VAL A 276 2.62 4.64 -19.53
C VAL A 276 2.95 3.15 -19.33
N LYS A 277 3.47 2.46 -20.35
CA LYS A 277 3.94 1.07 -20.17
C LYS A 277 5.01 0.98 -19.09
N ILE A 278 6.03 1.84 -19.14
CA ILE A 278 7.10 1.88 -18.12
C ILE A 278 6.51 2.22 -16.75
N THR A 279 5.63 3.21 -16.68
CA THR A 279 5.03 3.64 -15.40
C THR A 279 4.16 2.53 -14.81
N ARG A 280 3.36 1.84 -15.63
CA ARG A 280 2.55 0.70 -15.20
C ARG A 280 3.41 -0.42 -14.65
N GLU A 281 4.51 -0.77 -15.33
CA GLU A 281 5.45 -1.79 -14.85
C GLU A 281 6.09 -1.38 -13.51
N VAL A 282 6.48 -0.11 -13.36
CA VAL A 282 7.04 0.42 -12.10
C VAL A 282 6.03 0.43 -10.97
N VAL A 283 4.82 0.96 -11.22
CA VAL A 283 3.75 1.04 -10.23
C VAL A 283 3.30 -0.36 -9.82
N THR A 284 3.14 -1.26 -10.79
CA THR A 284 2.79 -2.66 -10.52
C THR A 284 3.89 -3.35 -9.72
N GLU A 285 5.17 -3.18 -10.07
CA GLU A 285 6.26 -3.78 -9.30
C GLU A 285 6.36 -3.19 -7.88
N ALA A 286 6.21 -1.87 -7.73
CA ALA A 286 6.21 -1.22 -6.42
C ALA A 286 5.06 -1.68 -5.52
N MET A 287 3.87 -1.89 -6.10
CA MET A 287 2.72 -2.48 -5.39
C MET A 287 2.89 -3.97 -5.09
N MET A 288 3.70 -4.68 -5.89
CA MET A 288 3.97 -6.11 -5.77
C MET A 288 5.21 -6.42 -4.94
N VAL A 289 5.66 -5.46 -4.13
CA VAL A 289 6.78 -5.62 -3.19
C VAL A 289 6.32 -5.27 -1.79
N LEU A 290 6.76 -6.06 -0.81
CA LEU A 290 6.60 -5.75 0.61
C LEU A 290 7.95 -5.93 1.32
N ALA A 291 8.52 -4.83 1.81
CA ALA A 291 9.72 -4.87 2.62
C ALA A 291 9.37 -5.10 4.10
N LEU A 292 9.81 -6.24 4.63
CA LEU A 292 9.87 -6.56 6.06
C LEU A 292 11.27 -6.20 6.59
N PRO A 293 11.54 -6.22 7.91
CA PRO A 293 12.82 -5.73 8.45
C PRO A 293 14.04 -6.45 7.87
N ASN A 294 13.93 -7.75 7.62
CA ASN A 294 15.05 -8.61 7.20
C ASN A 294 14.90 -9.18 5.78
N VAL A 295 13.79 -8.91 5.10
CA VAL A 295 13.48 -9.54 3.80
C VAL A 295 12.60 -8.64 2.95
N VAL A 296 12.84 -8.67 1.65
CA VAL A 296 11.99 -8.02 0.65
C VAL A 296 11.21 -9.11 -0.08
N LEU A 297 9.90 -9.09 0.08
CA LEU A 297 8.99 -10.05 -0.51
C LEU A 297 8.46 -9.53 -1.84
N SER A 298 8.37 -10.42 -2.83
CA SER A 298 7.67 -10.18 -4.09
C SER A 298 6.29 -10.84 -4.00
N LEU A 299 5.23 -10.04 -3.98
CA LEU A 299 3.85 -10.50 -3.83
C LEU A 299 3.39 -11.40 -5.01
N GLY A 300 4.06 -11.28 -6.15
CA GLY A 300 3.81 -12.09 -7.34
C GLY A 300 4.58 -13.41 -7.42
N ARG A 301 5.35 -13.75 -6.38
CA ARG A 301 6.10 -15.00 -6.27
C ARG A 301 5.64 -15.77 -5.06
N ASN A 302 5.80 -17.09 -5.09
CA ASN A 302 5.51 -17.92 -3.91
C ASN A 302 6.31 -17.44 -2.69
N LEU A 303 5.69 -17.52 -1.52
CA LEU A 303 6.34 -17.20 -0.27
C LEU A 303 7.15 -18.41 0.20
N GLU A 304 8.48 -18.27 0.25
CA GLU A 304 9.39 -19.35 0.67
C GLU A 304 9.56 -19.44 2.20
N ALA A 305 8.86 -18.60 2.97
CA ALA A 305 8.96 -18.58 4.42
C ALA A 305 8.26 -19.82 5.03
N PRO A 306 8.91 -20.54 5.97
CA PRO A 306 8.32 -21.71 6.60
C PRO A 306 7.14 -21.30 7.48
N VAL A 307 6.13 -22.17 7.55
CA VAL A 307 5.02 -22.02 8.49
C VAL A 307 5.48 -22.45 9.90
N PRO A 308 5.23 -21.65 10.94
CA PRO A 308 5.59 -22.00 12.31
C PRO A 308 4.95 -23.33 12.76
N PRO A 309 5.68 -24.18 13.53
CA PRO A 309 5.19 -25.50 13.94
C PRO A 309 3.89 -25.48 14.76
N VAL A 310 3.56 -24.35 15.39
CA VAL A 310 2.31 -24.14 16.13
C VAL A 310 1.06 -24.39 15.26
N PHE A 311 1.19 -24.28 13.92
CA PHE A 311 0.11 -24.51 12.96
C PHE A 311 0.18 -25.88 12.26
N ASN A 312 0.98 -26.83 12.74
CA ASN A 312 1.07 -28.18 12.15
C ASN A 312 -0.10 -29.11 12.55
N GLY A 313 -0.85 -28.75 13.59
CA GLY A 313 -1.99 -29.51 14.08
C GLY A 313 -3.29 -29.24 13.33
N GLU A 314 -4.38 -29.81 13.84
CA GLU A 314 -5.72 -29.52 13.35
C GLU A 314 -6.10 -28.06 13.63
N LEU A 315 -6.52 -27.35 12.59
CA LEU A 315 -6.93 -25.95 12.71
C LEU A 315 -8.38 -25.88 13.21
N PRO A 316 -8.73 -24.95 14.13
CA PRO A 316 -10.11 -24.71 14.50
C PRO A 316 -11.01 -24.42 13.29
N ASP A 317 -12.25 -24.89 13.32
CA ASP A 317 -13.19 -24.83 12.18
C ASP A 317 -13.29 -23.43 11.55
N ALA A 318 -13.36 -22.39 12.39
CA ALA A 318 -13.46 -21.01 11.92
C ALA A 318 -12.26 -20.57 11.07
N LEU A 319 -11.04 -20.96 11.47
CA LEU A 319 -9.82 -20.70 10.70
C LEU A 319 -9.76 -21.61 9.46
N ASN A 320 -10.11 -22.88 9.61
CA ASN A 320 -10.13 -23.84 8.51
C ASN A 320 -11.08 -23.41 7.38
N ASN A 321 -12.20 -22.78 7.71
CA ASN A 321 -13.15 -22.25 6.72
C ASN A 321 -12.53 -21.12 5.87
N ILE A 322 -11.80 -20.18 6.49
CA ILE A 322 -11.08 -19.13 5.73
C ILE A 322 -9.98 -19.75 4.88
N VAL A 323 -9.22 -20.71 5.43
CA VAL A 323 -8.17 -21.41 4.67
C VAL A 323 -8.78 -22.09 3.44
N LYS A 324 -9.88 -22.83 3.59
CA LYS A 324 -10.55 -23.48 2.45
C LYS A 324 -11.08 -22.49 1.41
N GLU A 325 -11.48 -21.29 1.83
CA GLU A 325 -12.01 -20.27 0.92
C GLU A 325 -10.90 -19.59 0.11
N TYR A 326 -9.72 -19.35 0.72
CA TYR A 326 -8.68 -18.51 0.14
C TYR A 326 -7.36 -19.22 -0.19
N ASP A 327 -7.14 -20.45 0.26
CA ASP A 327 -6.00 -21.30 -0.12
C ASP A 327 -6.49 -22.43 -1.04
N PRO A 328 -6.38 -22.25 -2.37
CA PRO A 328 -6.75 -23.29 -3.34
C PRO A 328 -5.67 -24.38 -3.49
N CYS A 329 -4.54 -24.29 -2.78
CA CYS A 329 -3.44 -25.24 -2.93
C CYS A 329 -3.83 -26.62 -2.41
N LEU A 330 -3.29 -27.64 -3.07
CA LEU A 330 -3.30 -28.99 -2.49
C LEU A 330 -2.46 -29.01 -1.21
N PRO A 331 -2.83 -29.81 -0.20
CA PRO A 331 -2.03 -29.98 1.01
C PRO A 331 -0.57 -30.31 0.67
N GLY A 332 0.37 -29.47 1.14
CA GLY A 332 1.81 -29.62 0.89
C GLY A 332 2.34 -28.90 -0.36
N SER A 333 1.48 -28.28 -1.16
CA SER A 333 1.86 -27.33 -2.22
C SER A 333 1.86 -25.91 -1.66
N SER A 334 2.81 -25.07 -2.09
CA SER A 334 2.75 -23.62 -1.88
C SER A 334 3.03 -22.92 -3.21
N ASP A 335 2.00 -22.26 -3.76
CA ASP A 335 2.16 -21.24 -4.80
C ASP A 335 1.18 -20.11 -4.50
N CYS A 336 1.50 -19.32 -3.48
CA CYS A 336 0.65 -18.24 -3.02
C CYS A 336 0.82 -16.93 -3.82
N GLY A 337 1.70 -16.92 -4.83
CA GLY A 337 2.01 -15.72 -5.62
C GLY A 337 0.79 -15.19 -6.38
N ALA A 338 0.46 -13.91 -6.17
CA ALA A 338 -0.65 -13.27 -6.85
C ALA A 338 -0.24 -12.81 -8.26
N LYS A 339 -0.97 -13.24 -9.30
CA LYS A 339 -0.74 -12.78 -10.68
C LYS A 339 -1.43 -11.45 -10.96
N ASP A 340 -2.57 -11.24 -10.30
CA ASP A 340 -3.35 -10.01 -10.38
C ASP A 340 -3.68 -9.53 -8.96
N TRP A 341 -2.99 -8.48 -8.52
CA TRP A 341 -3.25 -7.88 -7.22
C TRP A 341 -4.60 -7.16 -7.18
N CYS A 342 -5.29 -6.89 -8.30
CA CYS A 342 -6.66 -6.41 -8.26
C CYS A 342 -7.68 -7.52 -7.94
N ASN A 343 -7.29 -8.79 -8.06
CA ASN A 343 -8.14 -9.93 -7.74
C ASN A 343 -8.11 -10.24 -6.23
N LEU A 344 -9.23 -10.00 -5.53
CA LEU A 344 -9.32 -10.17 -4.08
C LEU A 344 -8.97 -11.60 -3.60
N PRO A 345 -9.50 -12.69 -4.19
CA PRO A 345 -9.09 -14.05 -3.80
C PRO A 345 -7.57 -14.28 -3.88
N GLN A 346 -6.92 -13.83 -4.97
CA GLN A 346 -5.46 -13.96 -5.09
C GLN A 346 -4.70 -13.14 -4.05
N ARG A 347 -5.15 -11.91 -3.75
CA ARG A 347 -4.55 -11.10 -2.68
C ARG A 347 -4.68 -11.78 -1.32
N MET A 348 -5.88 -12.23 -0.99
CA MET A 348 -6.16 -12.87 0.29
C MET A 348 -5.43 -14.21 0.43
N HIS A 349 -5.25 -14.96 -0.65
CA HIS A 349 -4.37 -16.14 -0.69
C HIS A 349 -2.95 -15.77 -0.24
N TYR A 350 -2.33 -14.75 -0.85
CA TYR A 350 -0.99 -14.31 -0.44
C TYR A 350 -0.95 -13.84 1.01
N ILE A 351 -1.91 -12.99 1.42
CA ILE A 351 -1.99 -12.43 2.77
C ILE A 351 -2.17 -13.52 3.82
N LEU A 352 -2.92 -14.58 3.52
CA LEU A 352 -3.08 -15.74 4.39
C LEU A 352 -1.74 -16.40 4.68
N HIS A 353 -0.98 -16.71 3.63
CA HIS A 353 0.35 -17.32 3.78
C HIS A 353 1.33 -16.37 4.49
N LEU A 354 1.29 -15.07 4.18
CA LEU A 354 2.12 -14.06 4.83
C LEU A 354 1.84 -14.00 6.34
N PHE A 355 0.58 -13.85 6.74
CA PHE A 355 0.21 -13.74 8.15
C PHE A 355 0.52 -15.01 8.92
N ARG A 356 0.34 -16.18 8.29
CA ARG A 356 0.65 -17.47 8.90
C ARG A 356 2.15 -17.69 9.05
N ALA A 357 2.95 -17.42 8.02
CA ALA A 357 4.40 -17.65 8.04
C ALA A 357 5.14 -16.75 9.03
N TYR A 358 4.68 -15.50 9.18
CA TYR A 358 5.32 -14.51 10.05
C TYR A 358 4.58 -14.28 11.38
N ALA A 359 3.66 -15.17 11.77
CA ALA A 359 2.87 -15.03 12.99
C ALA A 359 3.72 -14.94 14.27
N GLU A 360 4.88 -15.60 14.29
CA GLU A 360 5.81 -15.66 15.43
C GLU A 360 7.13 -14.89 15.17
N ASP A 361 7.22 -14.11 14.09
CA ASP A 361 8.44 -13.37 13.76
C ASP A 361 8.55 -12.06 14.57
N ASN A 362 9.34 -12.13 15.64
CA ASN A 362 9.60 -11.01 16.54
C ASN A 362 10.32 -9.83 15.88
N SER A 363 11.01 -10.04 14.75
CA SER A 363 11.69 -8.93 14.05
C SER A 363 10.70 -7.90 13.52
N LEU A 364 9.44 -8.28 13.32
CA LEU A 364 8.39 -7.37 12.86
C LEU A 364 8.03 -6.27 13.87
N PHE A 365 8.39 -6.42 15.15
CA PHE A 365 8.24 -5.38 16.17
C PHE A 365 9.39 -4.38 16.20
N THR A 366 10.39 -4.50 15.33
CA THR A 366 11.44 -3.47 15.25
C THR A 366 10.86 -2.11 14.81
N ARG A 367 11.50 -1.02 15.25
CA ARG A 367 11.06 0.32 14.85
C ARG A 367 11.13 0.47 13.32
N PRO A 368 10.08 1.01 12.68
CA PRO A 368 10.07 1.21 11.24
C PRO A 368 10.99 2.35 10.79
N PHE A 369 11.43 3.21 11.70
CA PHE A 369 12.33 4.32 11.39
C PHE A 369 13.44 4.44 12.43
N THR A 370 14.57 4.97 11.99
CA THR A 370 15.65 5.41 12.88
C THR A 370 15.26 6.70 13.59
N GLU A 371 15.92 7.03 14.70
CA GLU A 371 15.64 8.28 15.44
C GLU A 371 15.86 9.53 14.57
N GLU A 372 16.86 9.51 13.71
CA GLU A 372 17.16 10.58 12.75
C GLU A 372 16.07 10.78 11.69
N GLN A 373 15.31 9.73 11.37
CA GLN A 373 14.21 9.80 10.40
C GLN A 373 12.92 10.36 11.01
N VAL A 374 12.81 10.39 12.35
CA VAL A 374 11.62 10.86 13.08
C VAL A 374 11.88 12.13 13.90
N ALA A 375 13.14 12.58 13.99
CA ALA A 375 13.55 13.85 14.58
C ALA A 375 13.35 15.01 13.59
#